data_AF-A0A0H1B5Z2-F1
#
_entry.id   AF-A0A0H1B5Z2-F1
#
_cell.length_a   1.000
_cell.length_b   1.000
_cell.length_c   1.000
_cell.angle_alpha   90.00
_cell.angle_beta   90.00
_cell.angle_gamma   90.00
#
_symmetry.space_group_name_H-M   'P 1'
#
loop_
_entity.id
_entity.type
_entity.pdbx_description
1 polymer ?
#
loop_
_entity_poly.entity_id
_entity_poly.type
_entity_poly.pdbx_seq_one_letter_code
_entity_poly.pdbx_strand_id
1 'polypeptide(L)'
;MDEDGFLEEIDPNEPRYCLCGDVSFGTMICCEDNDCDKEWFHLDCVGLSEVPSRTAKWYCPECRKKLGKALTDGIVRTGGGRR
;
A
#
# COMPACT_ATOMS: atom_id res chain seq x y z
N MET A 1 18.30 32.04 15.56
CA MET A 1 18.09 30.95 16.52
C MET A 1 16.64 31.04 16.91
N ASP A 2 15.79 30.45 16.09
CA ASP A 2 14.44 30.13 16.50
C ASP A 2 14.55 28.81 17.26
N GLU A 3 14.01 28.80 18.47
CA GLU A 3 14.42 27.99 19.62
C GLU A 3 13.73 26.60 19.65
N ASP A 4 13.76 25.85 18.55
CA ASP A 4 13.53 24.39 18.55
C ASP A 4 13.99 23.78 17.21
N GLY A 5 15.31 23.82 16.95
CA GLY A 5 15.95 23.35 15.73
C GLY A 5 15.89 21.84 15.52
N PHE A 6 14.71 21.23 15.56
CA PHE A 6 14.51 19.86 15.11
C PHE A 6 14.38 19.89 13.59
N LEU A 7 15.52 19.70 12.91
CA LEU A 7 15.47 19.04 11.61
C LEU A 7 14.92 17.64 11.91
N GLU A 8 13.70 17.35 11.51
CA GLU A 8 13.18 15.99 11.52
C GLU A 8 14.03 15.21 10.50
N GLU A 9 15.19 14.75 10.97
CA GLU A 9 16.14 13.94 10.21
C GLU A 9 15.35 12.70 9.77
N ILE A 10 14.98 12.65 8.49
CA ILE A 10 14.34 11.48 7.91
C ILE A 10 15.36 10.35 8.07
N ASP A 11 15.13 9.50 9.06
CA ASP A 11 16.09 8.49 9.50
C ASP A 11 16.47 7.63 8.28
N PRO A 12 17.74 7.63 7.83
CA PRO A 12 18.15 6.88 6.65
C PRO A 12 18.01 5.36 6.85
N ASN A 13 17.73 4.92 8.08
CA ASN A 13 17.43 3.53 8.43
C ASN A 13 15.95 3.17 8.27
N GLU A 14 15.06 4.14 8.02
CA GLU A 14 13.63 3.86 7.91
C GLU A 14 13.33 3.14 6.58
N PRO A 15 12.71 1.94 6.61
CA PRO A 15 12.41 1.18 5.41
C PRO A 15 11.48 1.96 4.47
N ARG A 16 11.88 2.01 3.19
CA ARG A 16 11.12 2.68 2.14
C ARG A 16 10.06 1.74 1.58
N TYR A 17 8.81 2.13 1.77
CA TYR A 17 7.65 1.41 1.28
C TYR A 17 7.05 2.11 0.06
N CYS A 18 5.95 1.55 -0.45
CA CYS A 18 5.19 2.09 -1.55
C CYS A 18 5.98 2.30 -2.87
N LEU A 19 5.27 2.69 -3.91
CA LEU A 19 5.80 2.98 -5.24
C LEU A 19 6.65 4.26 -5.26
N CYS A 20 6.34 5.21 -4.37
CA CYS A 20 7.06 6.47 -4.24
C CYS A 20 8.45 6.33 -3.60
N GLY A 21 8.69 5.25 -2.84
CA GLY A 21 9.94 5.08 -2.10
C GLY A 21 10.01 5.94 -0.84
N ASP A 22 8.87 6.36 -0.32
CA ASP A 22 8.75 7.06 0.96
C ASP A 22 8.49 6.10 2.11
N VAL A 23 8.65 6.63 3.31
CA VAL A 23 8.44 5.92 4.56
C VAL A 23 6.96 5.65 4.82
N SER A 24 6.65 4.84 5.82
CA SER A 24 5.27 4.59 6.19
C SER A 24 4.64 5.83 6.83
N PHE A 25 3.61 6.39 6.20
CA PHE A 25 2.88 7.52 6.74
C PHE A 25 1.37 7.36 6.55
N GLY A 26 0.61 7.89 7.50
CA GLY A 26 -0.85 7.90 7.44
C GLY A 26 -1.47 6.51 7.27
N THR A 27 -2.49 6.42 6.42
CA THR A 27 -3.19 5.16 6.14
C THR A 27 -2.52 4.43 4.99
N MET A 28 -2.09 3.21 5.26
CA MET A 28 -1.46 2.32 4.28
C MET A 28 -2.26 1.03 4.11
N ILE A 29 -2.05 0.39 2.96
CA ILE A 29 -2.64 -0.90 2.61
C ILE A 29 -1.53 -1.92 2.33
N CYS A 30 -1.70 -3.15 2.81
CA CYS A 30 -0.79 -4.23 2.50
C CYS A 30 -1.22 -5.00 1.23
N CYS A 31 -0.25 -5.35 0.40
CA CYS A 31 -0.42 -6.30 -0.69
C CYS A 31 -0.56 -7.71 -0.11
N GLU A 32 -1.51 -8.49 -0.61
CA GLU A 32 -1.72 -9.88 -0.14
C GLU A 32 -0.74 -10.89 -0.75
N ASP A 33 0.08 -10.45 -1.72
CA ASP A 33 1.12 -11.31 -2.29
C ASP A 33 2.32 -11.36 -1.34
N ASN A 34 2.60 -12.54 -0.76
CA ASN A 34 3.73 -12.75 0.16
C ASN A 34 5.11 -12.56 -0.51
N ASP A 35 5.16 -12.56 -1.83
CA ASP A 35 6.37 -12.37 -2.64
C ASP A 35 6.52 -10.90 -3.09
N CYS A 36 5.78 -9.98 -2.47
CA CYS A 36 5.83 -8.56 -2.81
C CYS A 36 6.95 -7.86 -2.02
N ASP A 37 7.99 -7.36 -2.70
CA ASP A 37 9.13 -6.68 -2.03
C ASP A 37 8.73 -5.47 -1.15
N LYS A 38 7.67 -4.76 -1.54
CA LYS A 38 7.29 -3.51 -0.88
C LYS A 38 6.29 -3.73 0.25
N GLU A 39 5.45 -4.74 0.13
CA GLU A 39 4.36 -5.13 1.05
C GLU A 39 3.32 -4.04 1.37
N TRP A 40 3.70 -2.79 1.60
CA TRP A 40 2.88 -1.67 2.05
C TRP A 40 2.86 -0.52 1.06
N PHE A 41 1.69 0.11 0.91
CA PHE A 41 1.46 1.18 -0.04
C PHE A 41 0.55 2.25 0.55
N HIS A 42 0.83 3.53 0.27
CA HIS A 42 -0.10 4.61 0.59
C HIS A 42 -1.32 4.53 -0.31
N LEU A 43 -2.50 4.77 0.26
CA LEU A 43 -3.78 4.70 -0.48
C LEU A 43 -3.78 5.65 -1.69
N ASP A 44 -3.32 6.89 -1.51
CA ASP A 44 -3.27 7.90 -2.57
C ASP A 44 -2.36 7.48 -3.73
N CYS A 45 -1.17 6.94 -3.43
CA CYS A 45 -0.22 6.46 -4.43
C CYS A 45 -0.77 5.31 -5.29
N VAL A 46 -1.73 4.54 -4.78
CA VAL A 46 -2.37 3.43 -5.51
C VAL A 46 -3.77 3.76 -6.00
N GLY A 47 -4.22 5.00 -5.84
CA GLY A 47 -5.54 5.47 -6.30
C GLY A 47 -6.71 4.97 -5.46
N LEU A 48 -6.47 4.59 -4.21
CA LEU A 48 -7.53 4.23 -3.26
C LEU A 48 -7.90 5.44 -2.40
N SER A 49 -9.20 5.64 -2.21
CA SER A 49 -9.70 6.68 -1.27
C SER A 49 -9.83 6.14 0.15
N GLU A 50 -10.07 4.83 0.31
CA GLU A 50 -10.28 4.17 1.59
C GLU A 50 -9.70 2.76 1.57
N VAL A 51 -9.41 2.22 2.76
CA VAL A 51 -9.01 0.82 2.90
C VAL A 51 -10.20 -0.06 2.55
N PRO A 52 -10.04 -1.07 1.66
CA PRO A 52 -11.12 -1.96 1.31
C PRO A 52 -11.62 -2.74 2.53
N SER A 53 -12.84 -3.26 2.44
CA SER A 53 -13.44 -4.07 3.51
C SER A 53 -12.52 -5.23 3.92
N ARG A 54 -12.52 -5.63 5.20
CA ARG A 54 -11.72 -6.77 5.71
C ARG A 54 -11.94 -8.09 4.97
N THR A 55 -13.05 -8.22 4.24
CA THR A 55 -13.38 -9.40 3.43
C THR A 55 -12.82 -9.35 2.02
N ALA A 56 -12.24 -8.22 1.63
CA ALA A 56 -11.56 -8.02 0.37
C ALA A 56 -10.05 -8.10 0.57
N LYS A 57 -9.40 -8.79 -0.36
CA LYS A 57 -7.95 -8.80 -0.53
C LYS A 57 -7.56 -7.70 -1.49
N TRP A 58 -6.39 -7.11 -1.31
CA TRP A 58 -5.87 -6.12 -2.25
C TRP A 58 -4.49 -6.53 -2.76
N TYR A 59 -4.24 -6.25 -4.03
CA TYR A 59 -2.97 -6.53 -4.68
C TYR A 59 -2.43 -5.27 -5.33
N CYS A 60 -1.14 -5.01 -5.12
CA CYS A 60 -0.48 -3.84 -5.68
C CYS A 60 -0.42 -3.89 -7.22
N PRO A 61 -0.11 -2.77 -7.89
CA PRO A 61 -0.08 -2.69 -9.35
C PRO A 61 0.85 -3.70 -10.04
N GLU A 62 1.91 -4.12 -9.36
CA GLU A 62 2.87 -5.10 -9.87
C GLU A 62 2.38 -6.54 -9.64
N CYS A 63 1.96 -6.88 -8.43
CA CYS A 63 1.43 -8.21 -8.12
C CYS A 63 0.16 -8.51 -8.92
N ARG A 64 -0.73 -7.53 -9.15
CA ARG A 64 -1.94 -7.76 -9.95
C ARG A 64 -1.62 -8.07 -11.42
N LYS A 65 -0.55 -7.49 -11.99
CA LYS A 65 -0.05 -7.83 -13.34
C LYS A 65 0.51 -9.24 -13.35
N LYS A 66 1.34 -9.59 -12.36
CA LYS A 66 1.94 -10.93 -12.19
C LYS A 66 0.88 -12.03 -12.04
N LEU A 67 -0.16 -11.78 -11.25
CA LEU A 67 -1.23 -12.72 -10.95
C LEU A 67 -2.32 -12.78 -12.05
N GLY A 68 -2.24 -11.94 -13.10
CA GLY A 68 -3.29 -11.82 -14.11
C GLY A 68 -4.63 -11.30 -13.56
N LYS A 69 -4.61 -10.66 -12.39
CA LYS A 69 -5.79 -10.04 -11.76
C LYS A 69 -5.96 -8.63 -12.33
N ALA A 70 -6.54 -8.53 -13.52
CA ALA A 70 -6.73 -7.26 -14.24
C ALA A 70 -7.86 -6.38 -13.66
N LEU A 71 -7.92 -6.22 -12.34
CA LEU A 71 -8.85 -5.32 -11.66
C LEU A 71 -8.24 -3.91 -11.61
N THR A 72 -9.05 -2.93 -12.01
CA THR A 72 -8.71 -1.50 -12.05
C THR A 72 -8.20 -0.98 -10.71
N ASP A 73 -8.76 -1.46 -9.61
CA ASP A 73 -8.47 -0.99 -8.25
C ASP A 73 -7.68 -2.00 -7.40
N GLY A 74 -7.34 -3.18 -7.96
CA GLY A 74 -6.60 -4.24 -7.26
C GLY A 74 -7.36 -4.96 -6.14
N ILE A 75 -8.62 -4.58 -5.86
CA ILE A 75 -9.47 -5.14 -4.82
C ILE A 75 -10.16 -6.43 -5.30
N VAL A 76 -9.88 -7.54 -4.63
CA VAL A 76 -10.50 -8.86 -4.83
C VAL A 76 -11.43 -9.15 -3.66
N ARG A 77 -12.75 -9.09 -3.89
CA ARG A 77 -13.76 -9.44 -2.87
C ARG A 77 -13.91 -10.95 -2.78
N THR A 78 -13.61 -11.53 -1.62
CA THR A 78 -13.65 -12.99 -1.40
C THR A 78 -15.05 -13.52 -1.05
N GLY A 79 -16.08 -12.66 -1.02
CA GLY A 79 -17.45 -13.05 -0.72
C GLY A 79 -18.41 -12.68 -1.85
N GLY A 80 -18.91 -13.67 -2.59
CA GLY A 80 -19.93 -13.43 -3.62
C GLY A 80 -20.09 -14.52 -4.70
N GLY A 81 -19.75 -15.77 -4.42
CA GLY A 81 -20.13 -16.90 -5.26
C GLY A 81 -21.56 -17.33 -4.96
N ARG A 82 -22.48 -16.92 -5.83
CA ARG A 82 -23.93 -17.13 -5.82
C ARG A 82 -24.33 -18.59 -5.49
N ARG A 83 -25.26 -18.75 -4.55
CA ARG A 83 -26.37 -19.70 -4.60
C ARG A 83 -27.44 -19.27 -3.61
#